data_AF-A0A939W5C9-F1
#
_entry.id   AF-A0A939W5C9-F1
#
_cell.length_a   1.000
_cell.length_b   1.000
_cell.length_c   1.000
_cell.angle_alpha   90.00
_cell.angle_beta   90.00
_cell.angle_gamma   90.00
#
_symmetry.space_group_name_H-M   'P 1'
#
loop_
_entity.id
_entity.type
_entity.pdbx_description
1 polymer ?
#
loop_
_entity_poly.entity_id
_entity_poly.type
_entity_poly.pdbx_seq_one_letter_code
_entity_poly.pdbx_strand_id
1 'polypeptide(L)'
;MVHSKLNSVFLVMKDRCYNPKCKQYKDYGGRGIVLCEEWNNREIVHMGKHGRSTKGWIAFKKWALSHGYKEGLSIDRIDVNGNYCPENCRWADRKTQNNNTRVNHYVTYKGKTQTLAMWCEELGLKYETVRSRLNDYHFSVEKAFETKENPHLRFIEWKGKRQSLASSCRELNLNYNTVNVRINKLHWSVEKAFTYSKG
;
A
#
# COMPACT_ATOMS: atom_id res chain seq x y z
N MET A 1 4.31 28.04 18.98
CA MET A 1 5.66 27.46 18.72
C MET A 1 5.67 26.56 17.48
N VAL A 2 5.12 27.01 16.35
CA VAL A 2 5.04 26.19 15.11
C VAL A 2 6.42 26.08 14.40
N HIS A 3 7.31 27.04 14.62
CA HIS A 3 8.61 27.11 13.95
C HIS A 3 9.64 26.09 14.44
N SER A 4 9.57 25.62 15.70
CA SER A 4 10.56 24.67 16.23
C SER A 4 10.37 23.26 15.66
N LYS A 5 9.12 22.78 15.56
CA LYS A 5 8.83 21.42 15.08
C LYS A 5 9.10 21.23 13.59
N LEU A 6 8.72 22.20 12.75
CA LEU A 6 9.03 22.16 11.32
C LEU A 6 10.54 22.23 11.05
N ASN A 7 11.29 22.98 11.87
CA ASN A 7 12.74 23.03 11.79
C ASN A 7 13.36 21.67 12.13
N SER A 8 12.87 20.99 13.18
CA SER A 8 13.29 19.63 13.50
C SER A 8 13.06 18.66 12.33
N VAL A 9 11.91 18.75 11.63
CA VAL A 9 11.64 17.92 10.45
C VAL A 9 12.70 18.13 9.36
N PHE A 10 13.02 19.39 9.05
CA PHE A 10 14.03 19.72 8.04
C PHE A 10 15.43 19.24 8.42
N LEU A 11 15.84 19.42 9.67
CA LEU A 11 17.15 18.95 10.17
C LEU A 11 17.24 17.44 10.11
N VAL A 12 16.20 16.72 10.57
CA VAL A 12 16.16 15.25 10.50
C VAL A 12 16.10 14.75 9.06
N MET A 13 15.46 15.47 8.15
CA MET A 13 15.48 15.18 6.71
C MET A 13 16.92 15.27 6.15
N LYS A 14 17.64 16.35 6.47
CA LYS A 14 19.03 16.55 6.06
C LYS A 14 19.97 15.49 6.64
N ASP A 15 19.82 15.16 7.91
CA ASP A 15 20.64 14.15 8.58
C ASP A 15 20.48 12.77 7.93
N ARG A 16 19.24 12.37 7.63
CA ARG A 16 18.98 11.12 6.91
C ARG A 16 19.70 11.04 5.57
N CYS A 17 19.81 12.15 4.84
CA CYS A 17 20.44 12.19 3.52
C CYS A 17 21.97 12.33 3.55
N TYR A 18 22.52 13.06 4.53
CA TYR A 18 23.92 13.50 4.45
C TYR A 18 24.78 13.17 5.67
N ASN A 19 24.21 12.62 6.73
CA ASN A 19 24.96 12.27 7.95
C ASN A 19 25.13 10.76 8.06
N PRO A 20 26.31 10.19 7.74
CA PRO A 20 26.57 8.75 7.86
C PRO A 20 26.41 8.18 9.28
N LYS A 21 26.45 9.03 10.31
CA LYS A 21 26.21 8.63 11.72
C LYS A 21 24.72 8.52 12.06
N CYS A 22 23.83 9.05 11.21
CA CYS A 22 22.39 8.90 11.39
C CYS A 22 22.01 7.41 11.22
N LYS A 23 21.27 6.85 12.18
CA LYS A 23 20.83 5.44 12.15
C LYS A 23 20.12 5.08 10.85
N GLN A 24 19.34 6.02 10.32
CA GLN A 24 18.57 5.84 9.09
C GLN A 24 19.38 6.12 7.82
N TYR A 25 20.64 6.60 7.90
CA TYR A 25 21.41 6.98 6.72
C TYR A 25 21.47 5.88 5.65
N LYS A 26 21.69 4.63 6.08
CA LYS A 26 21.71 3.45 5.19
C LYS A 26 20.46 3.29 4.34
N ASP A 27 19.30 3.76 4.81
CA ASP A 27 18.01 3.63 4.14
C ASP A 27 17.68 4.86 3.26
N TYR A 28 18.53 5.90 3.32
CA TYR A 28 18.37 7.20 2.66
C TYR A 28 19.66 7.59 1.94
N GLY A 29 20.54 8.38 2.57
CA GLY A 29 21.80 8.84 1.96
C GLY A 29 22.70 7.72 1.44
N GLY A 30 22.76 6.59 2.16
CA GLY A 30 23.48 5.39 1.73
C GLY A 30 22.93 4.75 0.44
N ARG A 31 21.73 5.16 -0.01
CA ARG A 31 21.12 4.75 -1.29
C ARG A 31 21.18 5.83 -2.36
N GLY A 32 21.83 6.97 -2.10
CA GLY A 32 21.87 8.12 -3.00
C GLY A 32 20.69 9.06 -2.91
N ILE A 33 19.81 8.93 -1.91
CA ILE A 33 18.68 9.84 -1.72
C ILE A 33 19.17 11.16 -1.13
N VAL A 34 18.88 12.25 -1.82
CA VAL A 34 19.29 13.62 -1.47
C VAL A 34 18.09 14.57 -1.36
N LEU A 35 18.34 15.78 -0.88
CA LEU A 35 17.42 16.91 -1.07
C LEU A 35 17.65 17.51 -2.46
N CYS A 36 16.60 18.06 -3.07
CA CYS A 36 16.78 18.91 -4.24
C CYS A 36 17.72 20.09 -3.95
N GLU A 37 18.29 20.65 -5.01
CA GLU A 37 19.23 21.75 -4.93
C GLU A 37 18.66 22.94 -4.14
N GLU A 38 17.40 23.28 -4.40
CA GLU A 38 16.70 24.37 -3.72
C GLU A 38 16.70 24.17 -2.20
N TRP A 39 16.31 23.00 -1.71
CA TRP A 39 16.22 22.72 -0.27
C TRP A 39 17.57 22.44 0.39
N ASN A 40 18.57 21.99 -0.38
CA ASN A 40 19.93 21.80 0.13
C ASN A 40 20.78 23.09 0.08
N ASN A 41 20.26 24.19 -0.45
CA ASN A 41 20.99 25.44 -0.58
C ASN A 41 21.46 25.96 0.80
N ARG A 42 22.78 26.00 1.00
CA ARG A 42 23.44 26.37 2.26
C ARG A 42 23.77 27.86 2.37
N GLU A 43 23.47 28.65 1.34
CA GLU A 43 23.75 30.09 1.33
C GLU A 43 23.03 30.77 2.49
N ILE A 44 23.78 31.57 3.24
CA ILE A 44 23.27 32.27 4.42
C ILE A 44 22.57 33.56 4.01
N VAL A 45 21.37 33.73 4.54
CA VAL A 45 20.52 34.91 4.37
C VAL A 45 20.26 35.55 5.73
N HIS A 46 20.47 36.86 5.79
CA HIS A 46 20.25 37.67 6.98
C HIS A 46 18.79 38.15 7.01
N MET A 47 18.10 37.93 8.11
CA MET A 47 16.67 38.19 8.30
C MET A 47 16.43 39.33 9.30
N GLY A 48 17.30 40.34 9.31
CA GLY A 48 17.25 41.48 10.22
C GLY A 48 17.26 41.06 11.69
N LYS A 49 16.32 41.59 12.48
CA LYS A 49 16.18 41.30 13.92
C LYS A 49 15.93 39.82 14.27
N HIS A 50 15.63 38.98 13.28
CA HIS A 50 15.33 37.55 13.46
C HIS A 50 16.54 36.64 13.19
N GLY A 51 17.75 37.20 13.01
CA GLY A 51 19.00 36.46 12.90
C GLY A 51 19.33 36.02 11.47
N ARG A 52 19.98 34.85 11.33
CA ARG A 52 20.46 34.29 10.06
C ARG A 52 19.82 32.93 9.78
N SER A 53 19.64 32.59 8.50
CA SER A 53 19.18 31.27 8.08
C SER A 53 19.77 30.85 6.73
N THR A 54 19.39 29.68 6.22
CA THR A 54 19.81 29.22 4.89
C THR A 54 18.71 29.41 3.86
N LYS A 55 19.06 29.70 2.60
CA LYS A 55 18.08 29.76 1.50
C LYS A 55 17.26 28.47 1.40
N GLY A 56 17.88 27.31 1.58
CA GLY A 56 17.19 26.02 1.52
C GLY A 56 16.17 25.82 2.65
N TRP A 57 16.45 26.29 3.86
CA TRP A 57 15.46 26.29 4.93
C TRP A 57 14.26 27.18 4.59
N ILE A 58 14.51 28.38 4.04
CA ILE A 58 13.43 29.31 3.68
C ILE A 58 12.55 28.70 2.58
N ALA A 59 13.15 28.12 1.55
CA ALA A 59 12.44 27.44 0.47
C ALA A 59 11.57 26.28 1.00
N PHE A 60 12.17 25.38 1.79
CA PHE A 60 11.45 24.27 2.41
C PHE A 60 10.30 24.75 3.30
N LYS A 61 10.53 25.76 4.14
CA LYS A 61 9.52 26.32 5.04
C LYS A 61 8.36 26.92 4.24
N LYS A 62 8.65 27.65 3.16
CA LYS A 62 7.62 28.23 2.29
C LYS A 62 6.76 27.13 1.67
N TRP A 63 7.39 26.10 1.10
CA TRP A 63 6.69 24.95 0.54
C TRP A 63 5.83 24.24 1.60
N ALA A 64 6.41 23.94 2.76
CA ALA A 64 5.72 23.25 3.84
C ALA A 64 4.41 23.95 4.24
N LEU A 65 4.47 25.27 4.44
CA LEU A 65 3.31 26.07 4.84
C LEU A 65 2.25 26.18 3.73
N SER A 66 2.65 26.24 2.45
CA SER A 66 1.70 26.30 1.35
C SER A 66 1.11 24.93 0.98
N HIS A 67 1.70 23.82 1.42
CA HIS A 67 1.28 22.46 1.06
C HIS A 67 0.62 21.70 2.21
N GLY A 68 0.03 22.42 3.16
CA GLY A 68 -0.85 21.82 4.17
C GLY A 68 -0.12 21.21 5.37
N TYR A 69 1.08 21.69 5.71
CA TYR A 69 1.73 21.34 6.96
C TYR A 69 0.78 21.56 8.14
N LYS A 70 0.63 20.52 8.97
CA LYS A 70 -0.04 20.58 10.26
C LYS A 70 0.82 19.87 11.29
N GLU A 71 0.72 20.32 12.53
CA GLU A 71 1.40 19.67 13.64
C GLU A 71 0.92 18.22 13.78
N GLY A 72 1.86 17.28 13.94
CA GLY A 72 1.58 15.85 13.98
C GLY A 72 1.69 15.11 12.64
N LEU A 73 1.82 15.83 11.51
CA LEU A 73 2.13 15.22 10.23
C LEU A 73 3.63 14.97 10.07
N SER A 74 3.96 13.91 9.33
CA SER A 74 5.32 13.56 8.95
C SER A 74 5.55 13.90 7.48
N ILE A 75 6.78 14.31 7.15
CA ILE A 75 7.19 14.40 5.75
C ILE A 75 7.42 13.00 5.19
N ASP A 76 6.72 12.70 4.09
CA ASP A 76 6.79 11.43 3.36
C ASP A 76 7.21 11.70 1.90
N ARG A 77 7.86 10.72 1.26
CA ARG A 77 8.23 10.81 -0.16
C ARG A 77 7.31 9.95 -1.01
N ILE A 78 6.56 10.51 -1.95
CA ILE A 78 5.57 9.81 -2.79
C ILE A 78 6.20 8.58 -3.47
N ASP A 79 7.32 8.78 -4.16
CA ASP A 79 8.24 7.71 -4.55
C ASP A 79 9.30 7.55 -3.46
N VAL A 80 9.26 6.39 -2.79
CA VAL A 80 10.20 6.00 -1.73
C VAL A 80 11.66 5.98 -2.17
N ASN A 81 11.92 5.80 -3.47
CA ASN A 81 13.25 5.79 -4.08
C ASN A 81 13.69 7.16 -4.58
N GLY A 82 12.76 8.10 -4.75
CA GLY A 82 13.06 9.45 -5.21
C GLY A 82 13.65 10.35 -4.11
N ASN A 83 14.10 11.54 -4.51
CA ASN A 83 14.70 12.55 -3.64
C ASN A 83 13.65 13.31 -2.80
N TYR A 84 14.10 14.07 -1.81
CA TYR A 84 13.26 15.05 -1.14
C TYR A 84 13.16 16.32 -1.99
N CYS A 85 12.00 16.53 -2.60
CA CYS A 85 11.70 17.69 -3.43
C CYS A 85 10.19 17.99 -3.42
N PRO A 86 9.76 19.22 -3.76
CA PRO A 86 8.35 19.62 -3.77
C PRO A 86 7.41 18.63 -4.47
N GLU A 87 7.87 18.08 -5.61
CA GLU A 87 7.13 17.17 -6.47
C GLU A 87 7.07 15.72 -5.94
N ASN A 88 8.03 15.33 -5.10
CA ASN A 88 8.10 14.00 -4.53
C ASN A 88 7.78 13.97 -3.02
N CYS A 89 7.41 15.10 -2.40
CA CYS A 89 7.12 15.16 -0.97
C CYS A 89 5.65 15.45 -0.69
N ARG A 90 5.15 14.91 0.42
CA ARG A 90 3.83 15.21 0.95
C ARG A 90 3.84 15.19 2.48
N TRP A 91 2.87 15.85 3.08
CA TRP A 91 2.55 15.66 4.49
C TRP A 91 1.62 14.46 4.64
N ALA A 92 2.05 13.48 5.42
CA ALA A 92 1.37 12.21 5.59
C ALA A 92 1.06 11.94 7.06
N ASP A 93 -0.07 11.32 7.31
CA ASP A 93 -0.34 10.67 8.60
C ASP A 93 0.38 9.30 8.68
N ARG A 94 0.37 8.69 9.87
CA ARG A 94 1.04 7.41 10.10
C ARG A 94 0.52 6.28 9.19
N LYS A 95 -0.78 6.28 8.86
CA LYS A 95 -1.39 5.27 7.98
C LYS A 95 -0.85 5.41 6.55
N THR A 96 -0.79 6.63 6.05
CA THR A 96 -0.31 6.99 4.72
C THR A 96 1.18 6.68 4.56
N GLN A 97 1.99 6.96 5.59
CA GLN A 97 3.41 6.62 5.59
C GLN A 97 3.66 5.10 5.64
N ASN A 98 2.89 4.34 6.43
CA ASN A 98 2.99 2.89 6.50
C ASN A 98 2.64 2.20 5.17
N ASN A 99 1.70 2.78 4.41
CA ASN A 99 1.35 2.32 3.08
C ASN A 99 2.44 2.64 2.03
N ASN A 100 3.43 3.47 2.35
CA ASN A 100 4.51 3.86 1.47
C ASN A 100 5.88 3.33 1.93
N THR A 101 5.93 2.04 2.25
CA THR A 101 7.18 1.36 2.58
C THR A 101 7.61 0.47 1.42
N ARG A 102 8.93 0.25 1.27
CA ARG A 102 9.49 -0.66 0.26
C ARG A 102 9.00 -2.11 0.39
N VAL A 103 8.41 -2.45 1.54
CA VAL A 103 7.77 -3.75 1.78
C VAL A 103 6.46 -3.88 1.00
N ASN A 104 5.80 -2.78 0.68
CA ASN A 104 4.53 -2.80 -0.02
C ASN A 104 4.74 -3.05 -1.51
N HIS A 105 4.06 -4.07 -2.03
CA HIS A 105 4.06 -4.42 -3.45
C HIS A 105 3.48 -3.26 -4.28
N TYR A 106 4.34 -2.50 -4.95
CA TYR A 106 3.93 -1.60 -6.02
C TYR A 106 3.66 -2.43 -7.27
N VAL A 107 2.51 -2.17 -7.88
CA VAL A 107 2.03 -2.91 -9.04
C VAL A 107 1.62 -1.90 -10.10
N THR A 108 2.22 -2.04 -11.29
CA THR A 108 1.82 -1.27 -12.47
C THR A 108 0.70 -2.00 -13.18
N TYR A 109 -0.42 -1.33 -13.40
CA TYR A 109 -1.55 -1.85 -14.16
C TYR A 109 -2.23 -0.73 -14.93
N LYS A 110 -2.52 -0.97 -16.21
CA LYS A 110 -3.13 0.02 -17.14
C LYS A 110 -2.43 1.39 -17.15
N GLY A 111 -1.10 1.40 -17.11
CA GLY A 111 -0.29 2.62 -17.16
C GLY A 111 -0.21 3.43 -15.86
N LYS A 112 -0.82 2.96 -14.78
CA LYS A 112 -0.76 3.57 -13.44
C LYS A 112 0.02 2.66 -12.49
N THR A 113 0.84 3.25 -11.62
CA THR A 113 1.60 2.52 -10.59
C THR A 113 1.12 2.95 -9.20
N GLN A 114 0.69 1.98 -8.40
CA GLN A 114 0.29 2.20 -7.01
C GLN A 114 0.48 0.91 -6.21
N THR A 115 0.23 0.97 -4.90
CA THR A 115 0.35 -0.22 -4.05
C THR A 115 -0.77 -1.22 -4.34
N LEU A 116 -0.50 -2.51 -4.09
CA LEU A 116 -1.50 -3.57 -4.22
C LEU A 116 -2.76 -3.29 -3.38
N ALA A 117 -2.61 -2.71 -2.19
CA ALA A 117 -3.73 -2.32 -1.33
C ALA A 117 -4.60 -1.24 -1.99
N MET A 118 -3.99 -0.21 -2.57
CA MET A 118 -4.73 0.84 -3.30
C MET A 118 -5.44 0.27 -4.52
N TRP A 119 -4.79 -0.64 -5.26
CA TRP A 119 -5.45 -1.35 -6.36
C TRP A 119 -6.64 -2.17 -5.89
N CYS A 120 -6.52 -2.86 -4.77
CA CYS A 120 -7.62 -3.65 -4.21
C CYS A 120 -8.80 -2.77 -3.80
N GLU A 121 -8.55 -1.60 -3.21
CA GLU A 121 -9.59 -0.61 -2.88
C GLU A 121 -10.25 -0.05 -4.14
N GLU A 122 -9.44 0.41 -5.12
CA GLU A 122 -9.92 1.00 -6.37
C GLU A 122 -10.71 0.02 -7.24
N LEU A 123 -10.32 -1.26 -7.26
CA LEU A 123 -10.97 -2.31 -8.05
C LEU A 123 -12.04 -3.08 -7.29
N GLY A 124 -12.27 -2.79 -6.00
CA GLY A 124 -13.20 -3.52 -5.14
C GLY A 124 -12.80 -5.00 -4.91
N LEU A 125 -11.50 -5.30 -4.93
CA LEU A 125 -10.95 -6.65 -4.76
C LEU A 125 -10.49 -6.90 -3.33
N LYS A 126 -10.53 -8.17 -2.91
CA LYS A 126 -9.96 -8.59 -1.62
C LYS A 126 -8.44 -8.70 -1.71
N TYR A 127 -7.73 -7.97 -0.87
CA TYR A 127 -6.27 -7.96 -0.82
C TYR A 127 -5.66 -9.37 -0.77
N GLU A 128 -6.10 -10.22 0.15
CA GLU A 128 -5.56 -11.58 0.29
C GLU A 128 -5.77 -12.44 -0.96
N THR A 129 -6.89 -12.24 -1.66
CA THR A 129 -7.17 -12.96 -2.91
C THR A 129 -6.18 -12.55 -3.99
N VAL A 130 -5.93 -11.24 -4.14
CA VAL A 130 -5.00 -10.75 -5.16
C VAL A 130 -3.55 -11.09 -4.81
N ARG A 131 -3.19 -10.99 -3.53
CA ARG A 131 -1.86 -11.39 -3.02
C ARG A 131 -1.56 -12.86 -3.32
N SER A 132 -2.50 -13.77 -3.02
CA SER A 132 -2.33 -15.20 -3.29
C SER A 132 -2.24 -15.47 -4.80
N ARG A 133 -3.02 -14.77 -5.63
CA ARG A 133 -2.92 -14.88 -7.09
C ARG A 133 -1.53 -14.52 -7.63
N LEU A 134 -0.91 -13.46 -7.11
CA LEU A 134 0.42 -13.03 -7.54
C LEU A 134 1.53 -13.94 -7.00
N ASN A 135 1.47 -14.30 -5.72
CA ASN A 135 2.59 -14.93 -5.03
C ASN A 135 2.53 -16.46 -5.04
N ASP A 136 1.35 -17.05 -4.88
CA ASP A 136 1.18 -18.50 -4.76
C ASP A 136 0.84 -19.12 -6.12
N TYR A 137 0.03 -18.42 -6.92
CA TYR A 137 -0.40 -18.89 -8.24
C TYR A 137 0.38 -18.28 -9.40
N HIS A 138 1.29 -17.34 -9.12
CA HIS A 138 2.15 -16.70 -10.11
C HIS A 138 1.39 -16.11 -11.31
N PHE A 139 0.21 -15.54 -11.08
CA PHE A 139 -0.54 -14.85 -12.13
C PHE A 139 0.18 -13.57 -12.55
N SER A 140 0.02 -13.20 -13.82
CA SER A 140 0.31 -11.84 -14.24
C SER A 140 -0.59 -10.86 -13.50
N VAL A 141 -0.17 -9.59 -13.41
CA VAL A 141 -0.93 -8.52 -12.75
C VAL A 141 -2.33 -8.38 -13.33
N GLU A 142 -2.43 -8.35 -14.66
CA GLU A 142 -3.69 -8.24 -15.39
C GLU A 142 -4.61 -9.39 -15.02
N LYS A 143 -4.10 -10.62 -15.08
CA LYS A 143 -4.87 -11.82 -14.72
C LYS A 143 -5.27 -11.79 -13.25
N ALA A 144 -4.39 -11.39 -12.34
CA ALA A 144 -4.69 -11.33 -10.92
C ALA A 144 -5.83 -10.35 -10.59
N PHE A 145 -5.91 -9.23 -11.32
CA PHE A 145 -6.92 -8.19 -11.12
C PHE A 145 -8.23 -8.47 -11.87
N GLU A 146 -8.17 -9.04 -13.07
CA GLU A 146 -9.34 -9.23 -13.93
C GLU A 146 -10.04 -10.58 -13.72
N THR A 147 -9.43 -11.51 -12.98
CA THR A 147 -10.06 -12.81 -12.66
C THR A 147 -11.28 -12.60 -11.74
N LYS A 148 -12.48 -12.64 -12.33
CA LYS A 148 -13.77 -12.49 -11.64
C LYS A 148 -14.20 -13.72 -10.84
N GLU A 149 -13.85 -14.92 -11.32
CA GLU A 149 -14.17 -16.18 -10.65
C GLU A 149 -12.89 -16.84 -10.12
N ASN A 150 -12.89 -17.33 -8.88
CA ASN A 150 -11.77 -18.14 -8.41
C ASN A 150 -11.76 -19.45 -9.24
N PRO A 151 -10.68 -19.73 -10.01
CA PRO A 151 -10.64 -20.87 -10.94
C PRO A 151 -10.73 -22.23 -10.23
N HIS A 152 -10.49 -22.26 -8.91
CA HIS A 152 -10.64 -23.45 -8.09
C HIS A 152 -12.03 -23.61 -7.50
N LEU A 153 -12.97 -22.69 -7.74
CA LEU A 153 -14.35 -22.87 -7.32
C LEU A 153 -14.98 -24.01 -8.10
N ARG A 154 -15.39 -25.03 -7.35
CA ARG A 154 -16.19 -26.12 -7.90
C ARG A 154 -17.60 -25.63 -8.17
N PHE A 155 -17.97 -25.52 -9.44
CA PHE A 155 -19.34 -25.30 -9.86
C PHE A 155 -20.10 -26.63 -9.91
N ILE A 156 -21.37 -26.57 -9.54
CA ILE A 156 -22.33 -27.68 -9.60
C ILE A 156 -23.64 -27.18 -10.20
N GLU A 157 -24.44 -28.10 -10.71
CA GLU A 157 -25.84 -27.86 -11.03
C GLU A 157 -26.73 -28.40 -9.91
N TRP A 158 -27.62 -27.55 -9.41
CA TRP A 158 -28.58 -27.92 -8.38
C TRP A 158 -29.91 -27.20 -8.64
N LYS A 159 -31.00 -27.98 -8.75
CA LYS A 159 -32.36 -27.46 -9.05
C LYS A 159 -32.41 -26.51 -10.26
N GLY A 160 -31.68 -26.84 -11.33
CA GLY A 160 -31.63 -26.03 -12.55
C GLY A 160 -30.78 -24.76 -12.46
N LYS A 161 -30.08 -24.52 -11.34
CA LYS A 161 -29.15 -23.38 -11.17
C LYS A 161 -27.70 -23.87 -11.17
N ARG A 162 -26.87 -23.29 -12.04
CA ARG A 162 -25.41 -23.47 -12.01
C ARG A 162 -24.77 -22.46 -11.07
N GLN A 163 -24.16 -22.93 -9.99
CA GLN A 163 -23.48 -22.08 -9.00
C GLN A 163 -22.38 -22.84 -8.25
N SER A 164 -21.55 -22.13 -7.48
CA SER A 164 -20.49 -22.79 -6.71
C SER A 164 -21.05 -23.71 -5.62
N LEU A 165 -20.35 -24.81 -5.34
CA LEU A 165 -20.66 -25.72 -4.24
C LEU A 165 -20.73 -24.97 -2.91
N ALA A 166 -19.79 -24.06 -2.67
CA ALA A 166 -19.76 -23.23 -1.47
C ALA A 166 -20.98 -22.30 -1.34
N SER A 167 -21.47 -21.73 -2.46
CA SER A 167 -22.69 -20.91 -2.43
C SER A 167 -23.92 -21.76 -2.14
N SER A 168 -24.03 -22.92 -2.80
CA SER A 168 -25.15 -23.85 -2.58
C SER A 168 -25.19 -24.35 -1.13
N CYS A 169 -24.03 -24.68 -0.54
CA CYS A 169 -23.97 -25.07 0.88
C CYS A 169 -24.42 -23.94 1.81
N ARG A 170 -24.04 -22.68 1.52
CA ARG A 170 -24.49 -21.51 2.30
C ARG A 170 -26.00 -21.31 2.21
N GLU A 171 -26.58 -21.40 1.01
CA GLU A 171 -28.04 -21.26 0.79
C GLU A 171 -28.84 -22.35 1.52
N LEU A 172 -28.32 -23.58 1.55
CA LEU A 172 -28.96 -24.74 2.19
C LEU A 172 -28.62 -24.89 3.69
N ASN A 173 -27.83 -23.97 4.24
CA ASN A 173 -27.28 -24.04 5.60
C ASN A 173 -26.55 -25.37 5.90
N LEU A 174 -25.79 -25.87 4.92
CA LEU A 174 -25.00 -27.10 4.99
C LEU A 174 -23.51 -26.80 5.21
N ASN A 175 -22.82 -27.69 5.91
CA ASN A 175 -21.37 -27.61 6.06
C ASN A 175 -20.65 -27.98 4.74
N TYR A 176 -19.87 -27.05 4.20
CA TYR A 176 -19.13 -27.25 2.94
C TYR A 176 -18.19 -28.46 2.97
N ASN A 177 -17.42 -28.65 4.05
CA ASN A 177 -16.45 -29.74 4.14
C ASN A 177 -17.15 -31.10 4.13
N THR A 178 -18.27 -31.22 4.84
CA THR A 178 -19.09 -32.45 4.86
C THR A 178 -19.58 -32.80 3.46
N VAL A 179 -20.18 -31.84 2.76
CA VAL A 179 -20.66 -32.04 1.39
C VAL A 179 -19.48 -32.36 0.45
N ASN A 180 -18.37 -31.64 0.57
CA ASN A 180 -17.20 -31.85 -0.28
C ASN A 180 -16.61 -33.26 -0.12
N VAL A 181 -16.59 -33.80 1.10
CA VAL A 181 -16.21 -35.20 1.38
C VAL A 181 -17.20 -36.18 0.74
N ARG A 182 -18.51 -35.95 0.89
CA ARG A 182 -19.55 -36.81 0.27
C ARG A 182 -19.36 -36.92 -1.24
N ILE A 183 -19.10 -35.80 -1.91
CA ILE A 183 -18.97 -35.82 -3.37
C ILE A 183 -17.61 -36.37 -3.81
N ASN A 184 -16.49 -35.95 -3.19
CA ASN A 184 -15.16 -36.32 -3.69
C ASN A 184 -14.63 -37.64 -3.17
N LYS A 185 -14.88 -37.98 -1.90
CA LYS A 185 -14.36 -39.19 -1.27
C LYS A 185 -15.35 -40.34 -1.31
N LEU A 186 -16.64 -40.03 -1.16
CA LEU A 186 -17.70 -41.05 -1.17
C LEU A 186 -18.38 -41.19 -2.54
N HIS A 187 -17.98 -40.36 -3.52
CA HIS A 187 -18.53 -40.36 -4.88
C HIS A 187 -20.06 -40.23 -4.94
N TRP A 188 -20.67 -39.51 -3.99
CA TRP A 188 -22.10 -39.25 -4.00
C TRP A 188 -22.46 -38.24 -5.09
N SER A 189 -23.65 -38.40 -5.68
CA SER A 189 -24.24 -37.36 -6.52
C SER A 189 -24.46 -36.07 -5.70
N VAL A 190 -24.47 -34.93 -6.39
CA VAL A 190 -24.75 -33.62 -5.75
C VAL A 190 -26.07 -33.64 -4.99
N GLU A 191 -27.09 -34.24 -5.59
CA GLU A 191 -28.41 -34.39 -4.99
C GLU A 191 -28.35 -35.18 -3.67
N LYS A 192 -27.77 -36.37 -3.69
CA LYS A 192 -27.61 -37.19 -2.47
C LYS A 192 -26.76 -36.48 -1.43
N ALA A 193 -25.71 -35.76 -1.84
CA ALA A 193 -24.85 -35.03 -0.93
C ALA A 193 -25.57 -33.90 -0.18
N PHE A 194 -26.58 -33.28 -0.81
CA PHE A 194 -27.37 -32.19 -0.24
C PHE A 194 -28.60 -32.63 0.55
N THR A 195 -29.26 -33.71 0.15
CA THR A 195 -30.52 -34.15 0.78
C THR A 195 -30.34 -35.16 1.90
N TYR A 196 -29.13 -35.72 2.07
CA TYR A 196 -28.86 -36.72 3.10
C TYR A 196 -28.99 -36.15 4.53
N SER A 197 -29.97 -36.67 5.28
CA SER A 197 -30.06 -36.60 6.74
C SER A 197 -29.63 -37.94 7.33
N LYS A 198 -28.84 -37.93 8.41
CA LYS A 198 -28.73 -39.11 9.27
C LYS A 198 -30.09 -39.31 9.94
N GLY A 199 -30.66 -40.50 9.79
CA GLY A 199 -31.77 -40.95 10.62
C GLY A 199 -31.35 -41.11 12.08
#